data_AF-A0A563UDA7-F1
#
_entry.id   AF-A0A563UDA7-F1
#
_cell.length_a   1.000
_cell.length_b   1.000
_cell.length_c   1.000
_cell.angle_alpha   90.00
_cell.angle_beta   90.00
_cell.angle_gamma   90.00
#
_symmetry.space_group_name_H-M   'P 1'
#
loop_
_entity.id
_entity.type
_entity.pdbx_description
1 polymer ?
#
loop_
_entity_poly.entity_id
_entity_poly.type
_entity_poly.pdbx_seq_one_letter_code
_entity_poly.pdbx_strand_id
1 'polypeptide(L)'
;MIDEDSGNHVSGGVFKIGRYSIENYLIDPLNVFAVLIDKERAPIVNGIKLTVGEEYKLKSLPASKLQEIVDEIFSLVEPELASFFSDFDQSELERANVEFTNGMVLSYPKWIFLRRGKTLLFEVYNKVFTSPIVNFSTLFKAMRKLNLFPLELLSKLSELKSTIKE
;
A
#
# COMPACT_ATOMS: atom_id res chain seq x y z
N MET A 1 -16.68 6.36 5.61
CA MET A 1 -15.81 5.41 4.90
C MET A 1 -15.84 4.15 5.70
N ILE A 2 -16.34 3.06 5.11
CA ILE A 2 -16.38 1.77 5.80
C ILE A 2 -15.52 0.81 4.99
N ASP A 3 -14.73 0.02 5.73
CA ASP A 3 -13.86 -1.03 5.24
C ASP A 3 -14.67 -2.09 4.44
N GLU A 4 -14.05 -2.76 3.49
CA GLU A 4 -14.62 -3.90 2.75
C GLU A 4 -14.65 -5.15 3.65
N ASP A 5 -15.39 -5.08 4.75
CA ASP A 5 -15.75 -6.22 5.57
C ASP A 5 -16.97 -6.94 4.96
N SER A 6 -16.97 -8.28 4.99
CA SER A 6 -18.13 -9.08 4.54
C SER A 6 -19.37 -8.74 5.38
N GLY A 7 -20.39 -8.17 4.72
CA GLY A 7 -21.70 -7.86 5.34
C GLY A 7 -22.11 -6.39 5.31
N ASN A 8 -21.29 -5.48 4.78
CA ASN A 8 -21.66 -4.07 4.69
C ASN A 8 -22.64 -3.78 3.55
N HIS A 9 -23.85 -3.38 3.91
CA HIS A 9 -24.84 -2.85 2.98
C HIS A 9 -24.59 -1.35 2.75
N VAL A 10 -24.58 -0.92 1.49
CA VAL A 10 -24.50 0.49 1.13
C VAL A 10 -25.83 1.15 1.49
N SER A 11 -25.87 1.91 2.59
CA SER A 11 -26.99 2.78 2.95
C SER A 11 -26.49 4.19 3.26
N GLY A 12 -27.32 5.19 2.95
CA GLY A 12 -27.01 6.63 2.90
C GLY A 12 -25.84 7.10 3.77
N GLY A 13 -24.75 7.53 3.11
CA GLY A 13 -23.54 8.07 3.77
C GLY A 13 -22.40 7.07 3.98
N VAL A 14 -22.60 5.79 3.72
CA VAL A 14 -21.57 4.74 3.79
C VAL A 14 -20.96 4.49 2.41
N PHE A 15 -19.68 4.81 2.25
CA PHE A 15 -18.92 4.61 1.01
C PHE A 15 -17.92 3.48 1.17
N LYS A 16 -17.95 2.54 0.22
CA LYS A 16 -17.01 1.42 0.07
C LYS A 16 -15.73 1.90 -0.62
N ILE A 17 -14.59 1.72 0.04
CA ILE A 17 -13.27 1.92 -0.56
C ILE A 17 -12.88 0.71 -1.42
N GLY A 18 -11.99 0.91 -2.40
CA GLY A 18 -11.56 -0.15 -3.32
C GLY A 18 -10.59 -1.19 -2.71
N ARG A 19 -10.40 -1.15 -1.39
CA ARG A 19 -9.53 -2.07 -0.64
C ARG A 19 -10.20 -2.43 0.67
N TYR A 20 -9.74 -3.51 1.29
CA TYR A 20 -10.20 -4.00 2.57
C TYR A 20 -10.26 -2.89 3.63
N SER A 21 -9.18 -2.15 3.86
CA SER A 21 -9.19 -1.01 4.78
C SER A 21 -8.25 0.13 4.36
N ILE A 22 -8.29 1.24 5.10
CA ILE A 22 -7.38 2.36 4.87
C ILE A 22 -5.91 1.97 5.06
N GLU A 23 -5.63 1.03 5.96
CA GLU A 23 -4.28 0.52 6.19
C GLU A 23 -3.71 -0.06 4.89
N ASN A 24 -4.50 -0.73 4.04
CA ASN A 24 -4.06 -1.26 2.75
C ASN A 24 -3.56 -0.19 1.77
N TYR A 25 -3.97 1.08 1.93
CA TYR A 25 -3.39 2.20 1.18
C TYR A 25 -2.09 2.71 1.80
N LEU A 26 -1.96 2.61 3.14
CA LEU A 26 -0.78 3.05 3.85
C LEU A 26 0.39 2.08 3.64
N ILE A 27 0.15 0.77 3.71
CA ILE A 27 1.15 -0.29 3.45
C ILE A 27 1.48 -0.48 1.96
N ASP A 28 1.20 0.53 1.13
CA ASP A 28 1.67 0.55 -0.26
C ASP A 28 3.20 0.34 -0.31
N PRO A 29 3.70 -0.53 -1.19
CA PRO A 29 5.14 -0.84 -1.27
C PRO A 29 6.04 0.38 -1.40
N LEU A 30 5.61 1.44 -2.09
CA LEU A 30 6.42 2.65 -2.23
C LEU A 30 6.48 3.43 -0.91
N ASN A 31 5.39 3.48 -0.15
CA ASN A 31 5.38 4.05 1.20
C ASN A 31 6.28 3.23 2.14
N VAL A 32 6.17 1.90 2.08
CA VAL A 32 6.98 0.99 2.89
C VAL A 32 8.46 1.18 2.58
N PHE A 33 8.84 1.18 1.30
CA PHE A 33 10.22 1.42 0.88
C PHE A 33 10.74 2.79 1.33
N ALA A 34 9.94 3.85 1.24
CA ALA A 34 10.30 5.17 1.78
C ALA A 34 10.54 5.14 3.30
N VAL A 35 9.71 4.42 4.07
CA VAL A 35 9.93 4.22 5.50
C VAL A 35 11.25 3.49 5.75
N LEU A 36 11.53 2.45 4.96
CA LEU A 36 12.75 1.66 5.10
C LEU A 36 14.01 2.45 4.70
N ILE A 37 13.93 3.36 3.72
CA ILE A 37 15.01 4.33 3.43
C ILE A 37 15.26 5.21 4.65
N ASP A 38 14.22 5.84 5.22
CA ASP A 38 14.31 6.72 6.42
C ASP A 38 14.93 6.00 7.63
N LYS A 39 14.85 4.66 7.67
CA LYS A 39 15.43 3.80 8.71
C LYS A 39 16.72 3.08 8.32
N GLU A 40 17.27 3.33 7.13
CA GLU A 40 18.47 2.65 6.63
C GLU A 40 18.31 1.11 6.59
N ARG A 41 17.09 0.64 6.32
CA ARG A 41 16.70 -0.77 6.21
C ARG A 41 16.09 -1.13 4.86
N ALA A 42 16.18 -0.25 3.87
CA ALA A 42 15.65 -0.51 2.55
C ALA A 42 16.35 -1.73 1.91
N PRO A 43 15.62 -2.67 1.30
CA PRO A 43 16.23 -3.74 0.53
C PRO A 43 16.98 -3.18 -0.68
N ILE A 44 17.95 -3.94 -1.17
CA ILE A 44 18.77 -3.51 -2.32
C ILE A 44 17.96 -3.76 -3.60
N VAL A 45 17.65 -2.68 -4.33
CA VAL A 45 16.99 -2.75 -5.65
C VAL A 45 17.94 -2.27 -6.72
N ASN A 46 18.11 -3.06 -7.79
CA ASN A 46 19.12 -2.81 -8.82
C ASN A 46 18.91 -1.46 -9.54
N GLY A 47 19.95 -0.62 -9.51
CA GLY A 47 19.90 0.70 -10.14
C GLY A 47 19.15 1.76 -9.33
N ILE A 48 18.75 1.45 -8.10
CA ILE A 48 18.13 2.40 -7.18
C ILE A 48 19.09 2.64 -6.01
N LYS A 49 19.62 3.86 -5.95
CA LYS A 49 20.52 4.31 -4.89
C LYS A 49 19.94 5.57 -4.27
N LEU A 50 19.06 5.37 -3.31
CA LEU A 50 18.47 6.43 -2.51
C LEU A 50 18.97 6.29 -1.07
N THR A 51 19.31 7.41 -0.47
CA THR A 51 19.75 7.51 0.92
C THR A 51 18.70 8.23 1.77
N VAL A 52 18.90 8.23 3.09
CA VAL A 52 18.02 8.90 4.05
C VAL A 52 17.77 10.35 3.62
N GLY A 53 16.51 10.76 3.58
CA GLY A 53 16.09 12.10 3.14
C GLY A 53 15.85 12.23 1.63
N GLU A 54 16.16 11.20 0.84
CA GLU A 54 15.93 11.19 -0.61
C GLU A 54 14.63 10.46 -1.01
N GLU A 55 13.79 10.08 -0.05
CA GLU A 55 12.55 9.34 -0.31
C GLU A 55 11.64 10.05 -1.33
N TYR A 56 11.62 11.38 -1.30
CA TYR A 56 10.82 12.20 -2.22
C TYR A 56 11.17 11.98 -3.70
N LYS A 57 12.37 11.46 -4.01
CA LYS A 57 12.80 11.17 -5.39
C LYS A 57 12.10 9.95 -5.97
N LEU A 58 11.50 9.08 -5.15
CA LEU A 58 10.80 7.89 -5.60
C LEU A 58 9.74 8.24 -6.65
N LYS A 59 8.91 9.26 -6.42
CA LYS A 59 7.83 9.67 -7.36
C LYS A 59 8.33 10.11 -8.74
N SER A 60 9.62 10.38 -8.89
CA SER A 60 10.26 10.81 -10.13
C SER A 60 11.00 9.69 -10.84
N LEU A 61 11.06 8.49 -10.26
CA LEU A 61 11.67 7.33 -10.90
C LEU A 61 10.78 6.83 -12.06
N PRO A 62 11.38 6.20 -13.09
CA PRO A 62 10.61 5.53 -14.13
C PRO A 62 9.70 4.44 -13.55
N ALA A 63 8.53 4.23 -14.17
CA ALA A 63 7.58 3.21 -13.73
C ALA A 63 8.20 1.80 -13.61
N SER A 64 9.14 1.45 -14.50
CA SER A 64 9.87 0.18 -14.42
C SER A 64 10.68 0.06 -13.13
N LYS A 65 11.33 1.13 -12.66
CA LYS A 65 12.08 1.14 -11.39
C LYS A 65 11.18 1.13 -10.17
N LEU A 66 10.03 1.77 -10.25
CA LEU A 66 9.02 1.67 -9.20
C LEU A 66 8.43 0.27 -9.11
N GLN A 67 8.22 -0.39 -10.25
CA GLN A 67 7.77 -1.78 -10.28
C GLN A 67 8.82 -2.71 -9.65
N GLU A 68 10.11 -2.51 -9.92
CA GLU A 68 11.17 -3.28 -9.25
C GLU A 68 11.13 -3.13 -7.72
N ILE A 69 10.84 -1.93 -7.18
CA ILE A 69 10.65 -1.72 -5.74
C ILE A 69 9.42 -2.48 -5.23
N VAL A 70 8.31 -2.36 -5.95
CA VAL A 70 7.05 -3.03 -5.61
C VAL A 70 7.25 -4.53 -5.54
N ASP A 71 7.90 -5.11 -6.55
CA ASP A 71 8.19 -6.53 -6.65
C ASP A 71 9.12 -7.00 -5.53
N GLU A 72 10.14 -6.22 -5.19
CA GLU A 72 11.06 -6.54 -4.09
C GLU A 72 10.36 -6.52 -2.72
N ILE A 73 9.53 -5.52 -2.45
CA ILE A 73 8.79 -5.48 -1.17
C ILE A 73 7.82 -6.65 -1.08
N PHE A 74 7.11 -6.98 -2.17
CA PHE A 74 6.19 -8.11 -2.17
C PHE A 74 6.92 -9.46 -2.06
N SER A 75 8.07 -9.64 -2.72
CA SER A 75 8.85 -10.89 -2.61
C SER A 75 9.31 -11.18 -1.18
N LEU A 76 9.53 -10.13 -0.36
CA LEU A 76 9.86 -10.26 1.06
C LEU A 76 8.64 -10.56 1.94
N VAL A 77 7.45 -10.08 1.56
CA VAL A 77 6.22 -10.17 2.38
C VAL A 77 5.40 -11.41 2.07
N GLU A 78 5.28 -11.78 0.80
CA GLU A 78 4.44 -12.87 0.33
C GLU A 78 4.68 -14.23 1.01
N PRO A 79 5.93 -14.66 1.26
CA PRO A 79 6.20 -15.94 1.93
C PRO A 79 5.60 -16.05 3.33
N GLU A 80 5.36 -14.91 3.99
CA GLU A 80 4.82 -14.86 5.35
C GLU A 80 3.29 -14.94 5.39
N LEU A 81 2.59 -14.68 4.28
CA LEU A 81 1.12 -14.55 4.26
C LEU A 81 0.41 -15.81 4.76
N ALA A 82 0.84 -16.99 4.33
CA ALA A 82 0.24 -18.26 4.73
C ALA A 82 0.38 -18.55 6.24
N SER A 83 1.31 -17.90 6.93
CA SER A 83 1.44 -18.03 8.39
C SER A 83 0.38 -17.24 9.17
N PHE A 84 -0.25 -16.24 8.56
CA PHE A 84 -1.21 -15.33 9.20
C PHE A 84 -2.62 -15.43 8.62
N PHE A 85 -2.74 -15.94 7.39
CA PHE A 85 -4.01 -16.15 6.69
C PHE A 85 -4.10 -17.63 6.29
N SER A 86 -4.77 -18.42 7.13
CA SER A 86 -4.95 -19.87 6.90
C SER A 86 -5.75 -20.19 5.63
N ASP A 87 -6.56 -19.23 5.18
CA ASP A 87 -7.40 -19.28 3.99
C ASP A 87 -6.74 -18.57 2.79
N PHE A 88 -5.42 -18.33 2.83
CA PHE A 88 -4.67 -17.74 1.72
C PHE A 88 -4.70 -18.65 0.49
N ASP A 89 -5.18 -18.11 -0.63
CA ASP A 89 -5.28 -18.85 -1.89
C ASP A 89 -4.29 -18.32 -2.95
N GLN A 90 -3.82 -19.21 -3.82
CA GLN A 90 -2.86 -18.86 -4.88
C GLN A 90 -3.44 -17.88 -5.90
N SER A 91 -4.77 -17.83 -6.10
CA SER A 91 -5.40 -16.83 -6.98
C SER A 91 -5.21 -15.39 -6.49
N GLU A 92 -4.86 -15.18 -5.22
CA GLU A 92 -4.57 -13.85 -4.70
C GLU A 92 -3.17 -13.34 -5.06
N LEU A 93 -2.33 -14.19 -5.65
CA LEU A 93 -1.07 -13.78 -6.28
C LEU A 93 -1.27 -13.22 -7.69
N GLU A 94 -2.46 -13.41 -8.28
CA GLU A 94 -2.80 -12.73 -9.53
C GLU A 94 -2.70 -11.21 -9.34
N ARG A 95 -2.20 -10.51 -10.36
CA ARG A 95 -1.91 -9.09 -10.24
C ARG A 95 -2.99 -8.22 -10.87
N ALA A 96 -3.28 -7.10 -10.23
CA ALA A 96 -4.16 -6.04 -10.70
C ALA A 96 -3.36 -4.74 -10.86
N ASN A 97 -3.85 -3.86 -11.74
CA ASN A 97 -3.21 -2.57 -11.99
C ASN A 97 -3.66 -1.53 -10.97
N VAL A 98 -2.70 -0.75 -10.46
CA VAL A 98 -2.91 0.41 -9.60
C VAL A 98 -2.42 1.63 -10.35
N GLU A 99 -3.35 2.53 -10.68
CA GLU A 99 -3.05 3.81 -11.31
C GLU A 99 -2.85 4.91 -10.26
N PHE A 100 -1.83 5.73 -10.46
CA PHE A 100 -1.44 6.80 -9.54
C PHE A 100 -1.72 8.19 -10.12
N THR A 101 -1.71 9.20 -9.24
CA THR A 101 -1.96 10.62 -9.57
C THR A 101 -1.09 11.23 -10.66
N ASN A 102 0.07 10.64 -10.94
CA ASN A 102 0.98 11.10 -11.99
C ASN A 102 0.86 10.28 -13.29
N GLY A 103 -0.19 9.47 -13.43
CA GLY A 103 -0.47 8.63 -14.61
C GLY A 103 0.36 7.35 -14.67
N MET A 104 1.18 7.05 -13.67
CA MET A 104 1.88 5.77 -13.61
C MET A 104 0.92 4.65 -13.25
N VAL A 105 1.14 3.49 -13.86
CA VAL A 105 0.41 2.26 -13.57
C VAL A 105 1.41 1.22 -13.10
N LEU A 106 1.17 0.63 -11.93
CA LEU A 106 1.98 -0.44 -11.37
C LEU A 106 1.11 -1.68 -11.15
N SER A 107 1.70 -2.85 -11.21
CA SER A 107 1.01 -4.14 -11.07
C SER A 107 1.21 -4.70 -9.67
N TYR A 108 0.14 -5.04 -8.96
CA TYR A 108 0.13 -5.40 -7.53
C TYR A 108 -0.64 -6.72 -7.35
N PRO A 109 -0.18 -7.67 -6.53
CA PRO A 109 -0.91 -8.90 -6.25
C PRO A 109 -2.22 -8.60 -5.52
N LYS A 110 -3.27 -9.39 -5.77
CA LYS A 110 -4.62 -9.13 -5.26
C LYS A 110 -4.71 -9.12 -3.73
N TRP A 111 -3.88 -9.91 -3.04
CA TRP A 111 -3.94 -10.02 -1.57
C TRP A 111 -3.80 -8.67 -0.85
N ILE A 112 -3.04 -7.71 -1.40
CA ILE A 112 -2.85 -6.40 -0.75
C ILE A 112 -4.15 -5.59 -0.70
N PHE A 113 -5.11 -5.88 -1.59
CA PHE A 113 -6.42 -5.22 -1.61
C PHE A 113 -7.43 -6.00 -0.77
N LEU A 114 -7.35 -7.33 -0.75
CA LEU A 114 -8.39 -8.20 -0.21
C LEU A 114 -8.19 -8.56 1.27
N ARG A 115 -6.95 -8.53 1.76
CA ARG A 115 -6.63 -9.00 3.11
C ARG A 115 -6.71 -7.89 4.15
N ARG A 116 -7.07 -8.30 5.38
CA ARG A 116 -7.26 -7.41 6.53
C ARG A 116 -6.01 -6.55 6.78
N GLY A 117 -6.11 -5.25 6.48
CA GLY A 117 -4.98 -4.32 6.53
C GLY A 117 -4.30 -4.22 7.89
N LYS A 118 -5.04 -4.37 9.00
CA LYS A 118 -4.48 -4.42 10.36
C LYS A 118 -3.57 -5.63 10.59
N THR A 119 -3.99 -6.82 10.14
CA THR A 119 -3.18 -8.04 10.27
C THR A 119 -1.94 -7.92 9.37
N LEU A 120 -2.10 -7.44 8.14
CA LEU A 120 -0.96 -7.14 7.28
C LEU A 120 0.03 -6.19 7.97
N LEU A 121 -0.42 -5.03 8.42
CA LEU A 121 0.44 -4.01 9.03
C LEU A 121 1.09 -4.49 10.34
N PHE A 122 0.28 -4.93 11.30
CA PHE A 122 0.76 -5.15 12.67
C PHE A 122 1.41 -6.51 12.88
N GLU A 123 1.13 -7.48 12.02
CA GLU A 123 1.66 -8.85 12.14
C GLU A 123 2.64 -9.16 11.00
N VAL A 124 2.17 -9.14 9.74
CA VAL A 124 2.98 -9.59 8.59
C VAL A 124 4.17 -8.66 8.33
N TYR A 125 3.93 -7.36 8.07
CA TYR A 125 4.99 -6.39 7.77
C TYR A 125 5.94 -6.20 8.96
N ASN A 126 5.43 -6.21 10.18
CA ASN A 126 6.25 -6.13 11.39
C ASN A 126 7.14 -7.36 11.60
N LYS A 127 6.70 -8.55 11.16
CA LYS A 127 7.55 -9.75 11.15
C LYS A 127 8.67 -9.61 10.12
N VAL A 128 8.32 -9.23 8.89
CA VAL A 128 9.27 -9.12 7.76
C VAL A 128 10.34 -8.05 8.01
N PHE A 129 9.93 -6.87 8.48
CA PHE A 129 10.82 -5.72 8.65
C PHE A 129 11.25 -5.47 10.09
N THR A 130 11.10 -6.47 10.98
CA THR A 130 11.51 -6.42 12.39
C THR A 130 10.99 -5.17 13.14
N SER A 131 9.74 -5.27 13.58
CA SER A 131 8.93 -4.34 14.40
C SER A 131 9.69 -3.29 15.24
N PRO A 132 9.19 -2.03 15.37
CA PRO A 132 8.01 -1.43 14.73
C PRO A 132 8.40 -0.33 13.72
N ILE A 133 9.30 -0.62 12.79
CA ILE A 133 9.73 0.36 11.77
C ILE A 133 8.57 0.77 10.85
N VAL A 134 7.78 -0.22 10.41
CA VAL A 134 6.61 -0.04 9.55
C VAL A 134 5.37 0.08 10.43
N ASN A 135 4.94 1.31 10.72
CA ASN A 135 3.78 1.57 11.55
C ASN A 135 2.95 2.72 10.97
N PHE A 136 1.76 2.95 11.52
CA PHE A 136 0.84 3.96 11.01
C PHE A 136 1.47 5.36 10.91
N SER A 137 2.24 5.77 11.92
CA SER A 137 2.87 7.10 11.95
C SER A 137 3.94 7.25 10.86
N THR A 138 4.82 6.25 10.71
CA THR A 138 5.88 6.29 9.70
C THR A 138 5.32 6.18 8.29
N LEU A 139 4.34 5.32 8.07
CA LEU A 139 3.66 5.17 6.78
C LEU A 139 2.89 6.43 6.39
N PHE A 140 2.17 7.05 7.32
CA PHE A 140 1.45 8.30 7.05
C PHE A 140 2.42 9.44 6.73
N LYS A 141 3.57 9.53 7.43
CA LYS A 141 4.64 10.47 7.10
C LYS A 141 5.20 10.21 5.69
N ALA A 142 5.44 8.95 5.33
CA ALA A 142 5.95 8.57 4.01
C ALA A 142 4.95 8.91 2.89
N MET A 143 3.68 8.53 3.06
CA MET A 143 2.60 8.84 2.11
C MET A 143 2.49 10.36 1.85
N ARG A 144 2.57 11.18 2.92
CA ARG A 144 2.58 12.64 2.79
C ARG A 144 3.82 13.18 2.06
N LYS A 145 5.00 12.63 2.34
CA LYS A 145 6.25 13.04 1.68
C LYS A 145 6.25 12.69 0.19
N LEU A 146 5.82 11.48 -0.14
CA LEU A 146 5.77 10.99 -1.52
C LEU A 146 4.69 11.73 -2.32
N ASN A 147 3.53 11.99 -1.71
CA ASN A 147 2.40 12.63 -2.36
C ASN A 147 2.04 11.93 -3.69
N LEU A 148 2.16 10.60 -3.69
CA LEU A 148 1.88 9.72 -4.80
C LEU A 148 0.73 8.81 -4.37
N PHE A 149 -0.49 9.16 -4.76
CA PHE A 149 -1.70 8.51 -4.27
C PHE A 149 -2.31 7.64 -5.38
N PRO A 150 -2.86 6.46 -5.05
CA PRO A 150 -3.72 5.72 -5.95
C PRO A 150 -4.93 6.57 -6.37
N LEU A 151 -5.25 6.60 -7.67
CA LEU A 151 -6.37 7.38 -8.21
C LEU A 151 -7.72 6.95 -7.61
N GLU A 152 -7.88 5.66 -7.30
CA GLU A 152 -9.07 5.12 -6.67
C GLU A 152 -9.38 5.80 -5.33
N LEU A 153 -8.35 6.12 -4.53
CA LEU A 153 -8.50 6.77 -3.23
C LEU A 153 -8.98 8.22 -3.39
N LEU A 154 -8.43 8.95 -4.36
CA LEU A 154 -8.85 10.32 -4.64
C LEU A 154 -10.25 10.40 -5.24
N SER A 155 -10.60 9.44 -6.09
CA SER A 155 -11.93 9.33 -6.67
C SER A 155 -12.97 9.17 -5.56
N LYS A 156 -12.69 8.28 -4.59
CA LYS A 156 -13.54 8.07 -3.41
C LYS A 156 -13.62 9.29 -2.50
N LEU A 157 -12.51 9.99 -2.28
CA LEU A 157 -12.52 11.24 -1.52
C LEU A 157 -13.36 12.33 -2.19
N SER A 158 -13.35 12.39 -3.51
CA SER A 158 -14.13 13.35 -4.30
C SER A 158 -15.62 13.04 -4.23
N GLU A 159 -16.00 11.77 -4.36
CA GLU A 159 -17.38 11.26 -4.19
C GLU A 159 -17.95 11.59 -2.79
N LEU A 160 -17.13 11.43 -1.75
CA LEU A 160 -17.49 11.82 -0.39
C LEU A 160 -17.78 13.32 -0.26
N LYS A 161 -16.93 14.17 -0.87
CA LYS A 161 -17.07 15.63 -0.80
C LYS A 161 -18.27 16.16 -1.60
N SER A 162 -18.61 15.54 -2.72
CA SER A 162 -19.79 15.94 -3.51
C SER A 162 -21.10 15.67 -2.77
N THR A 163 -21.14 14.64 -1.94
CA THR A 163 -22.34 14.25 -1.17
C THR A 163 -22.61 15.15 0.04
N ILE A 164 -21.60 15.87 0.54
CA ILE A 164 -21.73 16.79 1.70
C ILE A 164 -22.33 18.16 1.28
N LYS A 165 -22.58 18.40 -0.01
CA LYS A 165 -23.06 19.69 -0.54
C LYS A 165 -24.59 19.81 -0.68
N GLU A 166 -25.37 18.92 -0.08
CA GLU A 166 -26.84 19.02 0.04
C GLU A 166 -27.26 19.33 1.48
#